data_AF-A0A392NNY7-F1
#
_entry.id   AF-A0A392NNY7-F1
#
_cell.length_a   1.000
_cell.length_b   1.000
_cell.length_c   1.000
_cell.angle_alpha   90.00
_cell.angle_beta   90.00
_cell.angle_gamma   90.00
#
_symmetry.space_group_name_H-M   'P 1'
#
loop_
_entity.id
_entity.type
_entity.pdbx_description
1 polymer ?
#
loop_
_entity_poly.entity_id
_entity_poly.type
_entity_poly.pdbx_seq_one_letter_code
_entity_poly.pdbx_strand_id
1 'polypeptide(L)'
;MRKQLRLHGRVDIEKAITRMGGFRKIATIMNLSLAYKHRKPKGYWDNLENLQDEISRFQRSWGMDPSLMPSRKSFERVGRFDIARALEKWGGLHEVSRLLSLKARRKRSSQDKDKKNDETESADVDSEINTVTRPYISQDTHKWHTELKQLDINWVE
;
A
#
# COMPACT_ATOMS: atom_id res chain seq x y z
N MET A 1 -7.21 7.31 23.44
CA MET A 1 -8.19 7.98 24.33
C MET A 1 -8.87 7.02 25.30
N ARG A 2 -9.75 6.09 24.90
CA ARG A 2 -10.37 5.11 25.86
C ARG A 2 -9.34 4.27 26.61
N LYS A 3 -8.36 3.71 25.89
CA LYS A 3 -7.26 2.93 26.49
C LYS A 3 -6.50 3.73 27.56
N GLN A 4 -6.36 5.04 27.36
CA GLN A 4 -5.66 5.93 28.29
C GLN A 4 -6.48 6.18 29.56
N LEU A 5 -7.79 6.45 29.43
CA LEU A 5 -8.68 6.58 30.60
C LEU A 5 -8.69 5.29 31.44
N ARG A 6 -8.76 4.12 30.78
CA ARG A 6 -8.70 2.82 31.46
C ARG A 6 -7.35 2.56 32.13
N LEU A 7 -6.25 2.93 31.48
CA LEU A 7 -4.90 2.79 32.02
C LEU A 7 -4.73 3.62 33.31
N HIS A 8 -5.36 4.78 33.40
CA HIS A 8 -5.39 5.60 34.62
C HIS A 8 -6.51 5.24 35.60
N GLY A 9 -7.21 4.12 35.41
CA GLY A 9 -8.32 3.70 36.27
C GLY A 9 -9.58 4.59 36.18
N ARG A 10 -9.62 5.56 35.26
CA ARG A 10 -10.71 6.53 35.09
C ARG A 10 -11.85 5.99 34.23
N VAL A 11 -12.37 4.83 34.62
CA VAL A 11 -13.52 4.19 33.97
C VAL A 11 -14.81 4.97 34.23
N ASP A 12 -14.88 5.69 35.34
CA ASP A 12 -15.93 6.65 35.68
C ASP A 12 -16.13 7.70 34.57
N ILE A 13 -15.03 8.32 34.13
CA ILE A 13 -15.04 9.33 33.07
C ILE A 13 -15.47 8.70 31.74
N GLU A 14 -14.97 7.51 31.40
CA GLU A 14 -15.39 6.82 30.17
C GLU A 14 -16.91 6.58 30.15
N LYS A 15 -17.47 6.13 31.28
CA LYS A 15 -18.93 5.92 31.43
C LYS A 15 -19.70 7.22 31.34
N ALA A 16 -19.24 8.29 32.00
CA ALA A 16 -19.88 9.61 31.94
C ALA A 16 -19.90 10.17 30.50
N ILE A 17 -18.76 10.13 29.80
CA ILE A 17 -18.66 10.54 28.39
C ILE A 17 -19.63 9.72 27.53
N THR A 18 -19.74 8.41 27.78
CA THR A 18 -20.64 7.54 27.02
C THR A 18 -22.11 7.90 27.23
N ARG A 19 -22.53 8.18 28.48
CA ARG A 19 -23.90 8.67 28.77
C ARG A 19 -24.19 10.00 28.08
N MET A 20 -23.21 10.88 28.00
CA MET A 20 -23.33 12.21 27.37
C MET A 20 -23.32 12.18 25.83
N GLY A 21 -23.34 11.00 25.20
CA GLY A 21 -23.36 10.84 23.74
C GLY A 21 -21.99 10.59 23.10
N GLY A 22 -20.97 10.24 23.92
CA GLY A 22 -19.67 9.77 23.47
C GLY A 22 -18.62 10.87 23.25
N PHE A 23 -17.39 10.42 22.99
CA PHE A 23 -16.20 11.28 22.89
C PHE A 23 -16.32 12.39 21.85
N ARG A 24 -17.03 12.14 20.74
CA ARG A 24 -17.23 13.15 19.70
C ARG A 24 -18.05 14.32 20.21
N LYS A 25 -19.19 14.05 20.85
CA LYS A 25 -20.11 15.08 21.33
C LYS A 25 -19.45 15.93 22.41
N ILE A 26 -18.76 15.29 23.37
CA ILE A 26 -18.00 15.99 24.41
C ILE A 26 -16.85 16.82 23.81
N ALA A 27 -16.12 16.31 22.83
CA ALA A 27 -15.06 17.08 22.17
C ALA A 27 -15.62 18.35 21.50
N THR A 28 -16.75 18.25 20.80
CA THR A 28 -17.43 19.42 20.22
C THR A 28 -17.89 20.42 21.29
N ILE A 29 -18.50 19.95 22.38
CA ILE A 29 -18.95 20.81 23.49
C ILE A 29 -17.78 21.54 24.16
N MET A 30 -16.66 20.84 24.35
CA MET A 30 -15.46 21.38 24.99
C MET A 30 -14.56 22.15 24.01
N ASN A 31 -14.97 22.31 22.75
CA ASN A 31 -14.16 22.88 21.67
C ASN A 31 -12.77 22.23 21.53
N LEU A 32 -12.70 20.92 21.76
CA LEU A 32 -11.50 20.08 21.65
C LEU A 32 -11.51 19.30 20.34
N SER A 33 -10.31 18.99 19.82
CA SER A 33 -10.15 18.07 18.70
C SER A 33 -9.99 16.63 19.19
N LEU A 34 -10.54 15.68 18.45
CA LEU A 34 -10.38 14.26 18.75
C LEU A 34 -8.93 13.85 18.47
N ALA A 35 -8.35 13.05 19.38
CA ALA A 35 -6.96 12.57 19.26
C ALA A 35 -6.71 11.68 18.01
N TYR A 36 -7.78 11.20 17.36
CA TYR A 36 -7.66 10.58 16.05
C TYR A 36 -7.84 11.63 14.96
N LYS A 37 -6.88 11.65 14.04
CA LYS A 37 -6.73 12.56 12.89
C LYS A 37 -8.08 12.91 12.23
N HIS A 38 -8.18 14.17 11.77
CA HIS A 38 -9.30 14.73 11.00
C HIS A 38 -9.99 13.67 10.12
N ARG A 39 -11.08 13.11 10.63
CA ARG A 39 -11.85 12.13 9.88
C ARG A 39 -12.41 12.85 8.67
N LYS A 40 -12.08 12.35 7.48
CA LYS A 40 -12.62 12.88 6.23
C LYS A 40 -14.17 12.90 6.31
N PRO A 41 -14.82 13.92 5.73
CA PRO A 41 -16.27 14.07 5.79
C PRO A 41 -16.99 12.85 5.20
N LYS A 42 -18.26 12.66 5.57
CA LYS A 42 -19.08 11.58 5.00
C LYS A 42 -19.20 11.79 3.49
N GLY A 43 -18.98 10.75 2.70
CA GLY A 43 -18.97 10.83 1.24
C GLY A 43 -17.63 11.24 0.63
N TYR A 44 -16.61 11.57 1.42
CA TYR A 44 -15.29 11.93 0.89
C TYR A 44 -14.70 10.86 -0.05
N TRP A 45 -14.79 9.60 0.35
CA TRP A 45 -14.30 8.44 -0.42
C TRP A 45 -15.21 8.06 -1.59
N ASP A 46 -16.36 8.70 -1.71
CA ASP A 46 -17.37 8.45 -2.75
C ASP A 46 -17.16 9.39 -3.95
N ASN A 47 -16.19 10.30 -3.86
CA ASN A 47 -15.71 11.10 -4.97
C ASN A 47 -14.39 10.52 -5.49
N LEU A 48 -14.34 10.22 -6.79
CA LEU A 48 -13.17 9.66 -7.47
C LEU A 48 -11.98 10.63 -7.42
N GLU A 49 -12.22 11.93 -7.51
CA GLU A 49 -11.18 12.96 -7.48
C GLU A 49 -10.44 12.95 -6.13
N ASN A 50 -11.17 12.83 -5.02
CA ASN A 50 -10.57 12.69 -3.69
C ASN A 50 -9.73 11.42 -3.56
N LEU A 51 -10.16 10.33 -4.20
CA LEU A 51 -9.42 9.07 -4.20
C LEU A 51 -8.13 9.20 -5.01
N GLN A 52 -8.21 9.82 -6.19
CA GLN A 52 -7.05 10.14 -7.03
C GLN A 52 -6.03 10.98 -6.26
N ASP A 53 -6.49 12.04 -5.61
CA ASP A 53 -5.66 12.93 -4.80
C ASP A 53 -4.90 12.20 -3.69
N GLU A 54 -5.59 11.30 -2.98
CA GLU A 54 -4.97 10.50 -1.92
C GLU A 54 -3.97 9.48 -2.48
N ILE A 55 -4.25 8.90 -3.65
CA ILE A 55 -3.30 8.01 -4.35
C ILE A 55 -2.07 8.80 -4.80
N SER A 56 -2.23 9.98 -5.40
CA SER A 56 -1.12 10.83 -5.84
C SER A 56 -0.28 11.35 -4.67
N ARG A 57 -0.92 11.71 -3.55
CA ARG A 57 -0.21 12.05 -2.30
C ARG A 57 0.58 10.86 -1.77
N PHE A 58 -0.01 9.67 -1.79
CA PHE A 58 0.68 8.45 -1.38
C PHE A 58 1.89 8.18 -2.28
N GLN A 59 1.73 8.22 -3.61
CA GLN A 59 2.81 8.04 -4.56
C GLN A 59 3.96 9.03 -4.29
N ARG A 60 3.67 10.32 -4.14
CA ARG A 60 4.67 11.36 -3.84
C ARG A 60 5.39 11.12 -2.52
N SER A 61 4.66 10.75 -1.47
CA SER A 61 5.25 10.49 -0.14
C SER A 61 6.17 9.26 -0.10
N TRP A 62 5.95 8.30 -0.99
CA TRP A 62 6.72 7.04 -1.07
C TRP A 62 7.70 7.01 -2.25
N GLY A 63 7.87 8.13 -2.96
CA GLY A 63 8.75 8.21 -4.14
C GLY A 63 8.36 7.26 -5.27
N MET A 64 7.07 6.94 -5.40
CA MET A 64 6.56 6.08 -6.46
C MET A 64 6.32 6.90 -7.74
N ASP A 65 6.52 6.26 -8.89
CA ASP A 65 6.15 6.82 -10.19
C ASP A 65 4.65 7.20 -10.21
N PRO A 66 4.30 8.47 -10.49
CA PRO A 66 2.92 8.92 -10.61
C PRO A 66 2.10 8.13 -11.63
N SER A 67 2.73 7.56 -12.66
CA SER A 67 2.05 6.78 -13.71
C SER A 67 1.65 5.37 -13.27
N LEU A 68 2.23 4.86 -12.17
CA LEU A 68 2.06 3.48 -11.71
C LEU A 68 1.02 3.38 -10.59
N MET A 69 0.06 2.47 -10.74
CA MET A 69 -0.94 2.22 -9.71
C MET A 69 -0.35 1.44 -8.51
N PRO A 70 -0.37 1.98 -7.27
CA PRO A 70 0.08 1.25 -6.09
C PRO A 70 -0.88 0.10 -5.76
N SER A 71 -0.36 -1.09 -5.48
CA SER A 71 -1.21 -2.24 -5.14
C SER A 71 -1.89 -2.10 -3.77
N ARG A 72 -3.04 -2.76 -3.56
CA ARG A 72 -3.75 -2.81 -2.26
C ARG A 72 -2.82 -3.11 -1.08
N LYS A 73 -1.95 -4.12 -1.21
CA LYS A 73 -0.98 -4.51 -0.18
C LYS A 73 0.01 -3.39 0.17
N SER A 74 0.30 -2.50 -0.78
CA SER A 74 1.20 -1.36 -0.55
C SER A 74 0.56 -0.37 0.42
N PHE A 75 -0.73 -0.08 0.27
CA PHE A 75 -1.46 0.78 1.21
C PHE A 75 -1.58 0.15 2.60
N GLU A 76 -1.90 -1.15 2.66
CA GLU A 76 -2.02 -1.90 3.93
C GLU A 76 -0.71 -1.92 4.71
N ARG A 77 0.43 -2.16 4.04
CA ARG A 77 1.75 -2.17 4.67
C ARG A 77 2.08 -0.85 5.37
N VAL A 78 1.59 0.26 4.82
CA VAL A 78 1.79 1.62 5.35
C VAL A 78 0.70 2.01 6.36
N GLY A 79 -0.28 1.14 6.60
CA GLY A 79 -1.42 1.43 7.48
C GLY A 79 -2.48 2.35 6.86
N ARG A 80 -2.41 2.62 5.55
CA ARG A 80 -3.42 3.37 4.78
C ARG A 80 -4.59 2.46 4.36
N PHE A 81 -5.22 1.86 5.36
CA PHE A 81 -6.41 1.01 5.16
C PHE A 81 -7.63 1.80 4.67
N ASP A 82 -7.61 3.12 4.82
CA ASP A 82 -8.60 4.05 4.31
C ASP A 82 -8.64 4.01 2.77
N ILE A 83 -7.48 4.15 2.12
CA ILE A 83 -7.37 4.08 0.65
C ILE A 83 -7.69 2.66 0.16
N ALA A 84 -7.16 1.63 0.83
CA ALA A 84 -7.39 0.24 0.45
C ALA A 84 -8.89 -0.12 0.42
N ARG A 85 -9.65 0.34 1.43
CA ARG A 85 -11.12 0.14 1.47
C ARG A 85 -11.85 1.00 0.44
N ALA A 86 -11.40 2.22 0.21
CA ALA A 86 -11.98 3.07 -0.81
C ALA A 86 -11.85 2.43 -2.20
N LEU A 87 -10.69 1.85 -2.52
CA LEU A 87 -10.50 1.10 -3.77
C LEU A 87 -11.54 -0.02 -3.94
N GLU A 88 -11.80 -0.82 -2.91
CA GLU A 88 -12.81 -1.89 -2.97
C GLU A 88 -14.21 -1.38 -3.26
N LYS A 89 -14.57 -0.24 -2.68
CA LYS A 89 -15.86 0.41 -2.95
C LYS A 89 -16.02 0.81 -4.42
N TRP A 90 -14.93 1.19 -5.08
CA TRP A 90 -14.89 1.60 -6.48
C TRP A 90 -14.68 0.45 -7.47
N GLY A 91 -14.87 -0.81 -7.06
CA GLY A 91 -14.69 -1.99 -7.93
C GLY A 91 -13.26 -2.54 -7.92
N GLY A 92 -12.40 -2.03 -7.05
CA GLY A 92 -11.06 -2.54 -6.79
C GLY A 92 -9.96 -1.88 -7.61
N LEU A 93 -8.75 -2.43 -7.46
CA LEU A 93 -7.52 -1.84 -7.99
C LEU A 93 -7.57 -1.64 -9.52
N HIS A 94 -8.06 -2.64 -10.26
CA HIS A 94 -8.04 -2.63 -11.71
C HIS A 94 -9.04 -1.61 -12.30
N GLU A 95 -10.23 -1.51 -11.72
CA GLU A 95 -11.22 -0.53 -12.18
C GLU A 95 -10.73 0.89 -11.93
N VAL A 96 -10.20 1.16 -10.72
CA VAL A 96 -9.63 2.48 -10.41
C VAL A 96 -8.41 2.79 -11.27
N SER A 97 -7.56 1.79 -11.57
CA SER A 97 -6.44 1.95 -12.50
C SER A 97 -6.92 2.34 -13.90
N ARG A 98 -8.04 1.78 -14.37
CA ARG A 98 -8.65 2.11 -15.67
C ARG A 98 -9.21 3.54 -15.65
N LEU A 99 -9.95 3.90 -14.60
CA LEU A 99 -10.55 5.22 -14.45
C LEU A 99 -9.50 6.34 -14.38
N LEU A 100 -8.40 6.09 -13.67
CA LEU A 100 -7.32 7.06 -13.50
C LEU A 100 -6.24 6.99 -14.59
N SER A 101 -6.41 6.12 -15.59
CA SER A 101 -5.40 5.86 -16.64
C SER A 101 -4.00 5.52 -16.11
N LEU A 102 -3.94 4.85 -14.95
CA LEU A 102 -2.70 4.41 -14.32
C LEU A 102 -2.33 3.01 -14.78
N LYS A 103 -1.03 2.70 -14.80
CA LYS A 103 -0.55 1.36 -15.14
C LYS A 103 -0.60 0.45 -13.92
N ALA A 104 -1.51 -0.54 -13.91
CA ALA A 104 -1.49 -1.60 -12.91
C ALA A 104 -0.42 -2.64 -13.22
N ARG A 105 0.39 -3.02 -12.22
CA ARG A 105 1.34 -4.13 -12.34
C ARG A 105 0.55 -5.44 -12.48
N ARG A 106 0.59 -6.08 -13.67
CA ARG A 106 0.04 -7.43 -13.84
C ARG A 106 0.79 -8.39 -12.91
N LYS A 107 0.06 -9.18 -12.13
CA LYS A 107 0.64 -10.40 -11.56
C LYS A 107 0.99 -11.30 -12.74
N ARG A 108 2.25 -11.73 -12.84
CA ARG A 108 2.60 -12.86 -13.69
C ARG A 108 1.83 -14.05 -13.13
N SER A 109 0.81 -14.53 -13.84
CA SER A 109 0.22 -15.82 -13.56
C SER A 109 1.32 -16.85 -13.79
N SER A 110 1.60 -17.68 -12.79
CA SER A 110 2.39 -18.89 -13.00
C SER A 110 1.53 -19.88 -13.78
N GLN A 111 1.35 -19.65 -15.07
CA GLN A 111 0.87 -20.64 -16.04
C GLN A 111 2.05 -21.03 -16.91
N ASP A 112 3.03 -21.74 -16.33
CA ASP A 112 4.13 -22.37 -17.10
C ASP A 112 4.86 -23.43 -16.26
N LYS A 113 4.09 -24.21 -15.48
CA LYS A 113 4.55 -25.45 -14.87
C LYS A 113 3.42 -26.44 -15.03
N ASP A 114 3.36 -27.08 -16.19
CA ASP A 114 2.74 -28.40 -16.44
C ASP A 114 2.75 -28.68 -17.96
N LYS A 115 3.95 -28.86 -18.52
CA LYS A 115 4.11 -29.65 -19.76
C LYS A 115 5.52 -30.22 -19.81
N LYS A 116 5.75 -31.24 -18.99
CA LYS A 116 6.86 -32.17 -19.17
C LYS A 116 6.32 -33.58 -18.95
N ASN A 117 6.72 -34.47 -19.85
CA ASN A 117 6.43 -35.90 -19.97
C ASN A 117 5.29 -36.21 -20.94
N ASP A 118 5.61 -36.39 -22.22
CA ASP A 118 5.89 -37.74 -22.74
C ASP A 118 6.65 -37.65 -24.08
N GLU A 119 7.19 -38.77 -24.51
CA GLU A 119 7.85 -39.06 -25.80
C GLU A 119 9.37 -38.82 -25.86
N THR A 120 10.05 -39.88 -25.41
CA THR A 120 11.35 -40.31 -25.95
C THR A 120 11.11 -40.83 -27.36
N GLU A 121 11.77 -40.24 -28.37
CA GLU A 121 12.38 -40.99 -29.48
C GLU A 121 13.32 -40.07 -30.29
N SER A 122 14.40 -40.70 -30.75
CA SER A 122 15.68 -40.21 -31.26
C SER A 122 15.63 -39.57 -32.66
N ALA A 123 16.51 -38.60 -32.92
CA ALA A 123 17.44 -38.59 -34.07
C ALA A 123 18.34 -37.34 -34.06
N ASP A 124 19.63 -37.58 -34.27
CA ASP A 124 20.69 -36.61 -34.52
C ASP A 124 20.37 -35.70 -35.72
N VAL A 125 20.67 -34.39 -35.62
CA VAL A 125 21.22 -33.54 -36.70
C VAL A 125 21.78 -32.25 -36.08
N ASP A 126 23.07 -31.98 -36.36
CA ASP A 126 23.77 -30.70 -36.19
C ASP A 126 22.98 -29.52 -36.78
N SER A 127 22.78 -28.45 -36.00
CA SER A 127 22.70 -27.10 -36.57
C SER A 127 22.89 -26.03 -35.49
N GLU A 128 23.95 -25.25 -35.69
CA GLU A 128 24.23 -24.00 -34.99
C GLU A 128 23.06 -23.03 -35.12
N ILE A 129 22.50 -22.58 -33.99
CA ILE A 129 21.79 -21.31 -33.94
C ILE A 129 22.11 -20.59 -32.62
N ASN A 130 22.97 -19.60 -32.80
CA ASN A 130 23.50 -18.64 -31.86
C ASN A 130 22.35 -17.88 -31.17
N THR A 131 21.98 -18.25 -29.94
CA THR A 131 21.04 -17.48 -29.11
C THR A 131 21.79 -16.75 -28.01
N VAL A 132 21.98 -15.44 -28.24
CA VAL A 132 22.61 -14.48 -27.33
C VAL A 132 21.92 -14.56 -25.97
N THR A 133 22.66 -15.12 -25.01
CA THR A 133 22.22 -15.35 -23.63
C THR A 133 22.09 -14.00 -22.92
N ARG A 134 20.87 -13.61 -22.55
CA ARG A 134 20.64 -12.47 -21.64
C ARG A 134 21.34 -12.77 -20.30
N PRO A 135 22.13 -11.82 -19.73
CA PRO A 135 22.81 -12.08 -18.48
C PRO A 135 21.80 -12.21 -17.34
N TYR A 136 21.88 -13.34 -16.65
CA TYR A 136 21.15 -13.64 -15.43
C TYR A 136 21.59 -12.66 -14.32
N ILE A 137 20.75 -11.68 -14.02
CA ILE A 137 20.98 -10.76 -12.89
C ILE A 137 20.48 -11.46 -11.62
N SER A 138 21.44 -11.94 -10.83
CA SER A 138 21.21 -12.56 -9.51
C SER A 138 20.46 -11.60 -8.58
N GLN A 139 19.32 -12.05 -8.04
CA GLN A 139 18.50 -11.31 -7.08
C GLN A 139 19.03 -11.48 -5.66
N ASP A 140 20.32 -11.24 -5.45
CA ASP A 140 20.92 -11.35 -4.13
C ASP A 140 20.66 -10.06 -3.34
N THR A 141 19.59 -10.07 -2.55
CA THR A 141 19.08 -8.90 -1.80
C THR A 141 19.95 -8.53 -0.58
N HIS A 142 21.01 -9.28 -0.29
CA HIS A 142 21.87 -9.03 0.86
C HIS A 142 22.96 -7.95 0.64
N LYS A 143 23.14 -7.44 -0.58
CA LYS A 143 24.17 -6.42 -0.88
C LYS A 143 23.72 -4.96 -0.61
N TRP A 144 22.42 -4.69 -0.58
CA TRP A 144 21.87 -3.33 -0.41
C TRP A 144 21.94 -2.81 1.03
N HIS A 145 22.16 -3.69 2.00
CA HIS A 145 22.24 -3.31 3.40
C HIS A 145 23.64 -2.85 3.85
N THR A 146 24.69 -3.10 3.06
CA THR A 146 26.07 -2.73 3.42
C THR A 146 26.56 -1.42 2.81
N GLU A 147 25.96 -0.95 1.70
CA GLU A 147 26.36 0.34 1.08
C GLU A 147 25.75 1.57 1.77
N LEU A 148 24.68 1.43 2.55
CA LEU A 148 24.05 2.55 3.27
C LEU A 148 24.80 3.01 4.53
N LYS A 149 25.89 2.34 4.92
CA LYS A 149 26.72 2.74 6.07
C LYS A 149 27.90 3.64 5.70
N GLN A 150 28.06 4.01 4.43
CA GLN A 150 29.20 4.82 3.96
C GLN A 150 28.84 6.28 3.62
N LEU A 151 27.59 6.71 3.80
CA LEU A 151 27.23 8.12 3.66
C LEU A 151 27.01 8.74 5.04
N ASP A 152 28.13 8.85 5.74
CA ASP A 152 28.31 9.80 6.83
C ASP A 152 28.29 11.20 6.21
N ILE A 153 27.15 11.89 6.29
CA ILE A 153 27.04 13.28 5.87
C ILE A 153 26.44 14.07 7.04
N ASN A 154 27.37 14.60 7.84
CA ASN A 154 27.18 15.73 8.72
C ASN A 154 26.41 16.85 8.00
N TRP A 155 25.32 17.31 8.61
CA TRP A 155 24.79 18.65 8.39
C TRP A 155 24.61 19.33 9.75
N VAL A 156 25.71 19.94 10.19
CA VAL A 156 25.82 21.23 10.89
C VAL A 156 25.12 22.29 10.01
N GLU A 157 24.41 23.33 10.44
CA GLU A 157 24.30 24.14 11.67
C GLU A 157 22.85 24.67 11.79
#